data_AF-A0A0D2DCE0-F1
#
_entry.id   AF-A0A0D2DCE0-F1
#
_cell.length_a   1.000
_cell.length_b   1.000
_cell.length_c   1.000
_cell.angle_alpha   90.00
_cell.angle_beta   90.00
_cell.angle_gamma   90.00
#
_symmetry.space_group_name_H-M   'P 1'
#
loop_
_entity.id
_entity.type
_entity.pdbx_description
1 polymer ?
#
loop_
_entity_poly.entity_id
_entity_poly.type
_entity_poly.pdbx_seq_one_letter_code
_entity_poly.pdbx_strand_id
1 'polypeptide(L)'
;MTEKTDGFSMESLRLPDDFESCFEHNATRQSNWRNYDDSVADEQLQMALDARREQVSHLFGRGNGPGVPSASSFAGPPVSLHELMRDDFESESAIVPDLDDRFGLAEKLSTALYQLQCSGWLHRKISSHNVVFFPLAMENGEQRIILSQPRLIGWQTARYDDQIYVQHSEYTSVWRKNKWLPEELPYIHPARPAARVRFKRSFDVYALGIVLAEIAFWEPIDVLSGNRKKALFSDFDQSSDAPELQRFSELVVSTCKDELAGEVGRKYKSAVVWALEGVKSWHAQQAAARTGATKGELDKEIGSGKAFFWNVRSQFNAPPESRS
;
A
#
# COMPACT_ATOMS: atom_id res chain seq x y z
N MET A 1 -2.46 -27.00 -39.42
CA MET A 1 -2.97 -26.91 -38.03
C MET A 1 -2.08 -25.93 -37.30
N THR A 2 -2.52 -24.69 -37.20
CA THR A 2 -1.79 -23.58 -36.57
C THR A 2 -2.73 -22.98 -35.53
N GLU A 3 -2.33 -23.10 -34.27
CA GLU A 3 -3.07 -22.57 -33.11
C GLU A 3 -3.08 -21.05 -33.14
N LYS A 4 -4.27 -20.48 -32.91
CA LYS A 4 -4.49 -19.05 -32.72
C LYS A 4 -4.14 -18.69 -31.28
N THR A 5 -3.24 -17.74 -31.11
CA THR A 5 -3.07 -16.96 -29.89
C THR A 5 -4.10 -15.83 -29.90
N ASP A 6 -5.07 -15.88 -28.98
CA ASP A 6 -6.03 -14.79 -28.81
C ASP A 6 -5.33 -13.59 -28.15
N GLY A 7 -5.08 -12.58 -28.98
CA GLY A 7 -4.53 -11.29 -28.58
C GLY A 7 -5.54 -10.47 -27.78
N PHE A 8 -5.06 -9.94 -26.66
CA PHE A 8 -5.75 -8.91 -25.87
C PHE A 8 -5.92 -7.66 -26.76
N SER A 9 -7.17 -7.30 -27.08
CA SER A 9 -7.48 -6.18 -27.98
C SER A 9 -7.13 -4.83 -27.34
N MET A 10 -6.49 -3.97 -28.13
CA MET A 10 -5.92 -2.67 -27.77
C MET A 10 -6.97 -1.53 -27.72
N GLU A 11 -8.24 -1.83 -27.97
CA GLU A 11 -9.32 -0.84 -28.09
C GLU A 11 -10.15 -0.60 -26.83
N SER A 12 -10.03 -1.41 -25.77
CA SER A 12 -10.83 -1.28 -24.55
C SER A 12 -10.30 -0.26 -23.52
N LEU A 13 -9.40 0.65 -23.93
CA LEU A 13 -8.61 1.51 -23.03
C LEU A 13 -8.62 3.00 -23.43
N ARG A 14 -9.60 3.47 -24.21
CA ARG A 14 -9.75 4.92 -24.46
C ARG A 14 -10.56 5.60 -23.35
N LEU A 15 -9.99 6.68 -22.83
CA LEU A 15 -10.58 7.59 -21.86
C LEU A 15 -11.67 8.44 -22.53
N PRO A 16 -12.76 8.81 -21.84
CA PRO A 16 -13.65 9.88 -22.29
C PRO A 16 -13.00 11.26 -22.17
N ASP A 17 -13.18 12.10 -23.18
CA ASP A 17 -12.51 13.40 -23.39
C ASP A 17 -12.89 14.48 -22.35
N ASP A 18 -13.96 14.27 -21.58
CA ASP A 18 -14.61 15.34 -20.80
C ASP A 18 -13.90 15.72 -19.48
N PHE A 19 -12.79 15.05 -19.12
CA PHE A 19 -12.06 15.27 -17.86
C PHE A 19 -10.63 15.82 -18.00
N GLU A 20 -10.16 16.08 -19.22
CA GLU A 20 -8.87 16.77 -19.43
C GLU A 20 -8.87 18.20 -18.84
N SER A 21 -10.02 18.89 -18.81
CA SER A 21 -10.07 20.32 -18.43
C SER A 21 -9.80 20.62 -16.95
N CYS A 22 -10.15 19.71 -16.02
CA CYS A 22 -9.87 19.89 -14.59
C CYS A 22 -8.41 19.59 -14.23
N PHE A 23 -7.72 18.73 -14.99
CA PHE A 23 -6.33 18.34 -14.74
C PHE A 23 -5.32 19.23 -15.46
N GLU A 24 -5.65 19.74 -16.65
CA GLU A 24 -4.83 20.75 -17.32
C GLU A 24 -4.67 21.99 -16.44
N HIS A 25 -5.74 22.45 -15.76
CA HIS A 25 -5.67 23.57 -14.81
C HIS A 25 -4.64 23.38 -13.68
N ASN A 26 -4.36 22.14 -13.27
CA ASN A 26 -3.37 21.83 -12.24
C ASN A 26 -1.95 21.72 -12.83
N ALA A 27 -1.83 21.24 -14.08
CA ALA A 27 -0.57 21.20 -14.81
C ALA A 27 -0.10 22.59 -15.29
N THR A 28 -1.01 23.50 -15.68
CA THR A 28 -0.66 24.87 -16.10
C THR A 28 -0.21 25.75 -14.92
N ARG A 29 -0.63 25.43 -13.69
CA ARG A 29 -0.07 26.06 -12.47
C ARG A 29 1.33 25.56 -12.11
N GLN A 30 1.70 24.35 -12.52
CA GLN A 30 3.03 23.75 -12.26
C GLN A 30 4.16 24.33 -13.13
N SER A 31 3.85 24.98 -14.25
CA SER A 31 4.84 25.49 -15.21
C SER A 31 5.29 26.95 -14.98
N ASN A 32 4.63 27.72 -14.10
CA ASN A 32 4.84 29.16 -13.95
C ASN A 32 5.44 29.60 -12.60
N TRP A 33 6.29 28.77 -11.98
CA TRP A 33 6.82 29.00 -10.62
C TRP A 33 7.91 30.08 -10.50
N ARG A 34 8.36 30.70 -11.60
CA ARG A 34 9.38 31.77 -11.54
C ARG A 34 8.91 33.05 -10.81
N ASN A 35 7.62 33.17 -10.49
CA ASN A 35 7.03 34.34 -9.83
C ASN A 35 6.12 33.97 -8.63
N TYR A 36 6.42 32.90 -7.88
CA TYR A 36 5.52 32.43 -6.81
C TYR A 36 5.84 33.10 -5.46
N ASP A 37 4.85 33.79 -4.91
CA ASP A 37 4.86 34.56 -3.66
C ASP A 37 4.83 33.65 -2.42
N ASP A 38 5.66 33.96 -1.42
CA ASP A 38 5.87 33.15 -0.20
C ASP A 38 4.59 32.99 0.64
N SER A 39 3.57 33.84 0.41
CA SER A 39 2.26 33.76 1.04
C SER A 39 1.46 32.49 0.70
N VAL A 40 1.75 31.84 -0.44
CA VAL A 40 1.02 30.65 -0.91
C VAL A 40 1.59 29.34 -0.35
N ALA A 41 2.86 29.35 0.08
CA ALA A 41 3.46 28.21 0.79
C ALA A 41 2.80 27.97 2.15
N ASP A 42 2.41 29.05 2.83
CA ASP A 42 1.66 29.00 4.09
C ASP A 42 0.22 28.51 3.88
N GLU A 43 -0.45 28.88 2.77
CA GLU A 43 -1.77 28.33 2.43
C GLU A 43 -1.74 26.83 2.12
N GLN A 44 -0.70 26.33 1.43
CA GLN A 44 -0.58 24.88 1.17
C GLN A 44 -0.20 24.09 2.42
N LEU A 45 0.65 24.66 3.28
CA LEU A 45 0.94 24.09 4.60
C LEU A 45 -0.32 24.08 5.47
N GLN A 46 -1.13 25.13 5.42
CA GLN A 46 -2.39 25.23 6.15
C GLN A 46 -3.43 24.26 5.60
N MET A 47 -3.58 24.14 4.28
CA MET A 47 -4.41 23.11 3.63
C MET A 47 -3.94 21.70 3.99
N ALA A 48 -2.64 21.45 4.14
CA ALA A 48 -2.13 20.15 4.53
C ALA A 48 -2.26 19.87 6.03
N LEU A 49 -2.21 20.90 6.87
CA LEU A 49 -2.55 20.82 8.30
C LEU A 49 -4.06 20.63 8.50
N ASP A 50 -4.88 21.22 7.64
CA ASP A 50 -6.33 21.06 7.66
C ASP A 50 -6.74 19.73 7.04
N ALA A 51 -6.07 19.25 5.99
CA ALA A 51 -6.17 17.87 5.50
C ALA A 51 -5.70 16.87 6.56
N ARG A 52 -4.65 17.19 7.33
CA ARG A 52 -4.24 16.42 8.51
C ARG A 52 -5.30 16.48 9.60
N ARG A 53 -5.99 17.60 9.84
CA ARG A 53 -7.06 17.71 10.82
C ARG A 53 -8.34 16.98 10.38
N GLU A 54 -8.68 17.01 9.10
CA GLU A 54 -9.81 16.28 8.52
C GLU A 54 -9.51 14.78 8.41
N GLN A 55 -8.31 14.38 7.97
CA GLN A 55 -7.87 12.98 7.99
C GLN A 55 -7.73 12.47 9.41
N VAL A 56 -7.20 13.27 10.35
CA VAL A 56 -7.23 12.91 11.77
C VAL A 56 -8.67 12.82 12.25
N SER A 57 -9.61 13.66 11.80
CA SER A 57 -11.02 13.56 12.18
C SER A 57 -11.77 12.37 11.55
N HIS A 58 -11.35 11.89 10.38
CA HIS A 58 -11.95 10.74 9.68
C HIS A 58 -11.29 9.40 10.08
N LEU A 59 -9.99 9.39 10.42
CA LEU A 59 -9.25 8.22 10.91
C LEU A 59 -9.30 8.09 12.45
N PHE A 60 -9.36 9.21 13.16
CA PHE A 60 -9.65 9.32 14.59
C PHE A 60 -10.97 10.08 14.72
N GLY A 61 -12.08 9.34 14.62
CA GLY A 61 -13.42 9.92 14.74
C GLY A 61 -13.48 10.99 15.83
N ARG A 62 -13.95 12.20 15.49
CA ARG A 62 -14.56 13.06 16.50
C ARG A 62 -15.51 12.16 17.28
N GLY A 63 -15.31 12.06 18.59
CA GLY A 63 -15.95 11.09 19.48
C GLY A 63 -17.47 11.27 19.66
N ASN A 64 -18.21 11.70 18.63
CA ASN A 64 -19.66 11.86 18.60
C ASN A 64 -20.25 11.60 17.19
N GLY A 65 -19.62 10.75 16.37
CA GLY A 65 -20.28 10.15 15.21
C GLY A 65 -21.02 8.87 15.61
N PRO A 66 -22.21 8.58 15.09
CA PRO A 66 -22.90 7.33 15.40
C PRO A 66 -22.04 6.16 14.89
N GLY A 67 -21.41 5.41 15.81
CA GLY A 67 -20.62 4.22 15.49
C GLY A 67 -19.15 4.23 15.92
N VAL A 68 -18.63 5.30 16.53
CA VAL A 68 -17.31 5.27 17.18
C VAL A 68 -17.50 4.88 18.65
N PRO A 69 -16.98 3.72 19.09
CA PRO A 69 -17.09 3.31 20.49
C PRO A 69 -16.32 4.30 21.38
N SER A 70 -16.93 4.74 22.50
CA SER A 70 -16.25 5.54 23.52
C SER A 70 -14.99 4.82 24.01
N ALA A 71 -13.92 5.53 24.39
CA ALA A 71 -12.70 4.90 24.93
C ALA A 71 -12.97 3.92 26.09
N SER A 72 -14.10 4.10 26.80
CA SER A 72 -14.63 3.24 27.85
C SER A 72 -15.22 1.90 27.38
N SER A 73 -15.23 1.60 26.08
CA SER A 73 -15.84 0.38 25.49
C SER A 73 -14.82 -0.61 24.93
N PHE A 74 -13.53 -0.28 24.99
CA PHE A 74 -12.47 -1.21 24.61
C PHE A 74 -12.17 -2.19 25.75
N ALA A 75 -12.07 -3.48 25.42
CA ALA A 75 -11.93 -4.57 26.40
C ALA A 75 -10.48 -4.89 26.77
N GLY A 76 -9.49 -4.35 26.04
CA GLY A 76 -8.11 -4.78 26.16
C GLY A 76 -7.14 -3.93 25.34
N PRO A 77 -5.85 -4.32 25.32
CA PRO A 77 -4.85 -3.68 24.48
C PRO A 77 -5.21 -3.85 22.98
N PRO A 78 -4.75 -2.94 22.11
CA PRO A 78 -4.90 -3.12 20.67
C PRO A 78 -4.18 -4.38 20.20
N VAL A 79 -4.78 -5.07 19.24
CA VAL A 79 -4.23 -6.30 18.65
C VAL A 79 -3.90 -6.02 17.19
N SER A 80 -2.71 -6.42 16.74
CA SER A 80 -2.30 -6.24 15.34
C SER A 80 -2.90 -7.31 14.42
N LEU A 81 -3.04 -6.99 13.13
CA LEU A 81 -3.45 -7.97 12.11
C LEU A 81 -2.50 -9.18 12.09
N HIS A 82 -1.21 -8.94 12.31
CA HIS A 82 -0.22 -10.02 12.40
C HIS A 82 -0.51 -10.98 13.56
N GLU A 83 -0.78 -10.45 14.76
CA GLU A 83 -1.12 -11.26 15.94
C GLU A 83 -2.39 -12.07 15.68
N LEU A 84 -3.42 -11.47 15.08
CA LEU A 84 -4.65 -12.18 14.75
C LEU A 84 -4.42 -13.37 13.82
N MET A 85 -3.73 -13.15 12.70
CA MET A 85 -3.47 -14.22 11.74
C MET A 85 -2.53 -15.28 12.32
N ARG A 86 -1.57 -14.89 13.18
CA ARG A 86 -0.66 -15.84 13.83
C ARG A 86 -1.39 -16.71 14.85
N ASP A 87 -2.22 -16.10 15.69
CA ASP A 87 -3.02 -16.81 16.69
C ASP A 87 -3.99 -17.79 16.01
N ASP A 88 -4.65 -17.36 14.92
CA ASP A 88 -5.50 -18.24 14.11
C ASP A 88 -4.69 -19.36 13.44
N PHE A 89 -3.54 -19.05 12.85
CA PHE A 89 -2.69 -20.05 12.17
C PHE A 89 -2.15 -21.13 13.12
N GLU A 90 -1.88 -20.79 14.38
CA GLU A 90 -1.39 -21.73 15.39
C GLU A 90 -2.52 -22.50 16.12
N SER A 91 -3.77 -22.02 16.01
CA SER A 91 -4.93 -22.60 16.69
C SER A 91 -5.56 -23.77 15.93
N GLU A 92 -5.88 -24.86 16.64
CA GLU A 92 -6.67 -25.96 16.10
C GLU A 92 -8.14 -25.57 15.83
N SER A 93 -8.62 -24.49 16.44
CA SER A 93 -9.98 -23.96 16.27
C SER A 93 -9.98 -22.60 15.56
N ALA A 94 -9.05 -22.39 14.63
CA ALA A 94 -8.94 -21.19 13.82
C ALA A 94 -10.28 -20.78 13.19
N ILE A 95 -10.67 -19.51 13.34
CA ILE A 95 -11.87 -18.96 12.70
C ILE A 95 -11.41 -17.98 11.63
N VAL A 96 -11.24 -18.50 10.41
CA VAL A 96 -10.95 -17.66 9.25
C VAL A 96 -12.17 -16.76 8.99
N PRO A 97 -11.99 -15.42 8.92
CA PRO A 97 -13.09 -14.51 8.61
C PRO A 97 -13.69 -14.78 7.24
N ASP A 98 -14.95 -14.39 7.09
CA ASP A 98 -15.61 -14.49 5.79
C ASP A 98 -14.91 -13.62 4.73
N LEU A 99 -15.21 -13.92 3.47
CA LEU A 99 -14.61 -13.18 2.37
C LEU A 99 -15.03 -11.71 2.37
N ASP A 100 -16.26 -11.39 2.80
CA ASP A 100 -16.77 -10.02 2.79
C ASP A 100 -15.99 -9.13 3.77
N ASP A 101 -15.69 -9.62 4.98
CA ASP A 101 -14.87 -8.91 5.96
C ASP A 101 -13.43 -8.74 5.47
N ARG A 102 -12.85 -9.78 4.84
CA ARG A 102 -11.50 -9.71 4.25
C ARG A 102 -11.43 -8.69 3.11
N PHE A 103 -12.41 -8.69 2.21
CA PHE A 103 -12.51 -7.70 1.14
C PHE A 103 -12.75 -6.29 1.68
N GLY A 104 -13.61 -6.14 2.69
CA GLY A 104 -13.86 -4.86 3.34
C GLY A 104 -12.63 -4.31 4.06
N LEU A 105 -11.78 -5.17 4.63
CA LEU A 105 -10.49 -4.77 5.20
C LEU A 105 -9.52 -4.31 4.11
N ALA A 106 -9.35 -5.10 3.04
CA ALA A 106 -8.51 -4.78 1.89
C ALA A 106 -8.89 -3.46 1.21
N GLU A 107 -10.19 -3.23 1.04
CA GLU A 107 -10.75 -2.00 0.48
C GLU A 107 -10.38 -0.77 1.32
N LYS A 108 -10.54 -0.85 2.65
CA LYS A 108 -10.21 0.26 3.56
C LYS A 108 -8.73 0.57 3.56
N LEU A 109 -7.85 -0.43 3.61
CA LEU A 109 -6.40 -0.23 3.58
C LEU A 109 -5.94 0.37 2.24
N SER A 110 -6.50 -0.12 1.13
CA SER A 110 -6.20 0.40 -0.20
C SER A 110 -6.69 1.84 -0.38
N THR A 111 -7.88 2.15 0.14
CA THR A 111 -8.43 3.51 0.13
C THR A 111 -7.61 4.46 0.99
N ALA A 112 -7.17 4.04 2.18
CA ALA A 112 -6.32 4.84 3.05
C ALA A 112 -4.97 5.16 2.38
N LEU A 113 -4.32 4.17 1.74
CA LEU A 113 -3.08 4.41 1.01
C LEU A 113 -3.29 5.35 -0.20
N TYR A 114 -4.37 5.14 -0.96
CA TYR A 114 -4.69 6.01 -2.09
C TYR A 114 -4.84 7.47 -1.66
N GLN A 115 -5.63 7.73 -0.61
CA GLN A 115 -5.83 9.07 -0.06
C GLN A 115 -4.52 9.68 0.44
N LEU A 116 -3.67 8.89 1.10
CA LEU A 116 -2.37 9.34 1.57
C LEU A 116 -1.47 9.77 0.41
N GLN A 117 -1.39 8.96 -0.65
CA GLN A 117 -0.58 9.30 -1.83
C GLN A 117 -1.13 10.50 -2.61
N CYS A 118 -2.46 10.68 -2.65
CA CYS A 118 -3.10 11.88 -3.21
C CYS A 118 -2.69 13.15 -2.45
N SER A 119 -2.52 13.06 -1.13
CA SER A 119 -2.02 14.17 -0.30
C SER A 119 -0.51 14.42 -0.41
N GLY A 120 0.22 13.62 -1.21
CA GLY A 120 1.66 13.73 -1.37
C GLY A 120 2.47 13.15 -0.20
N TRP A 121 1.85 12.35 0.66
CA TRP A 121 2.52 11.69 1.79
C TRP A 121 2.90 10.24 1.49
N LEU A 122 3.98 9.79 2.14
CA LEU A 122 4.50 8.44 2.13
C LEU A 122 4.43 7.87 3.56
N HIS A 123 3.91 6.66 3.74
CA HIS A 123 3.75 6.04 5.06
C HIS A 123 5.08 5.41 5.56
N ARG A 124 5.76 4.68 4.67
CA ARG A 124 7.09 4.06 4.87
C ARG A 124 7.17 2.86 5.81
N LYS A 125 6.05 2.52 6.45
CA LYS A 125 5.95 1.45 7.46
C LYS A 125 4.67 0.63 7.36
N ILE A 126 4.12 0.45 6.15
CA ILE A 126 2.95 -0.43 5.97
C ILE A 126 3.39 -1.88 6.23
N SER A 127 2.69 -2.56 7.13
CA SER A 127 2.85 -3.99 7.45
C SER A 127 1.65 -4.48 8.27
N SER A 128 1.42 -5.79 8.36
CA SER A 128 0.34 -6.34 9.21
C SER A 128 0.55 -6.03 10.69
N HIS A 129 1.81 -5.88 11.14
CA HIS A 129 2.14 -5.38 12.49
C HIS A 129 1.65 -3.94 12.77
N ASN A 130 1.52 -3.11 11.72
CA ASN A 130 1.09 -1.72 11.84
C ASN A 130 -0.38 -1.51 11.48
N VAL A 131 -1.13 -2.57 11.20
CA VAL A 131 -2.59 -2.55 11.11
C VAL A 131 -3.12 -3.10 12.43
N VAL A 132 -3.78 -2.26 13.23
CA VAL A 132 -4.26 -2.64 14.56
C VAL A 132 -5.76 -2.49 14.70
N PHE A 133 -6.33 -3.31 15.56
CA PHE A 133 -7.74 -3.31 15.94
C PHE A 133 -7.85 -3.10 17.45
N PHE A 134 -8.97 -2.51 17.87
CA PHE A 134 -9.26 -2.27 19.27
C PHE A 134 -10.40 -3.22 19.69
N PRO A 135 -10.13 -4.23 20.51
CA PRO A 135 -11.15 -5.20 20.94
C PRO A 135 -12.26 -4.51 21.71
N LEU A 136 -13.51 -4.84 21.41
CA LEU A 136 -14.68 -4.32 22.12
C LEU A 136 -15.16 -5.30 23.16
N ALA A 137 -15.62 -4.76 24.30
CA ALA A 137 -16.22 -5.56 25.35
C ALA A 137 -17.64 -5.95 24.94
N MET A 138 -17.90 -7.25 24.89
CA MET A 138 -19.24 -7.79 24.67
C MET A 138 -19.94 -7.99 26.02
N GLU A 139 -21.27 -7.99 26.03
CA GLU A 139 -22.07 -8.15 27.25
C GLU A 139 -21.84 -9.50 27.95
N ASN A 140 -21.44 -10.52 27.21
CA ASN A 140 -21.09 -11.85 27.72
C ASN A 140 -19.67 -11.94 28.31
N GLY A 141 -18.93 -10.83 28.34
CA GLY A 141 -17.54 -10.78 28.83
C GLY A 141 -16.49 -11.20 27.79
N GLU A 142 -16.90 -11.59 26.59
CA GLU A 142 -15.96 -11.88 25.50
C GLU A 142 -15.45 -10.60 24.83
N GLN A 143 -14.33 -10.73 24.14
CA GLN A 143 -13.77 -9.64 23.33
C GLN A 143 -14.12 -9.88 21.88
N ARG A 144 -14.63 -8.85 21.20
CA ARG A 144 -14.91 -8.91 19.76
C ARG A 144 -14.02 -7.95 18.99
N ILE A 145 -13.41 -8.45 17.94
CA ILE A 145 -12.65 -7.66 16.98
C ILE A 145 -13.55 -7.35 15.79
N ILE A 146 -13.57 -6.09 15.39
CA ILE A 146 -14.32 -5.62 14.22
C ILE A 146 -13.32 -5.33 13.10
N LEU A 147 -13.20 -6.28 12.16
CA LEU A 147 -12.30 -6.16 11.00
C LEU A 147 -12.65 -4.98 10.10
N SER A 148 -13.90 -4.51 10.15
CA SER A 148 -14.34 -3.34 9.42
C SER A 148 -13.79 -2.01 9.99
N GLN A 149 -13.09 -2.02 11.13
CA GLN A 149 -12.54 -0.82 11.77
C GLN A 149 -11.02 -0.90 12.00
N PRO A 150 -10.20 -1.12 10.96
CA PRO A 150 -8.74 -1.12 11.12
C PRO A 150 -8.23 0.27 11.49
N ARG A 151 -7.08 0.34 12.18
CA ARG A 151 -6.30 1.56 12.37
C ARG A 151 -4.88 1.34 11.89
N LEU A 152 -4.41 2.22 11.03
CA LEU A 152 -3.01 2.22 10.59
C LEU A 152 -2.19 3.03 11.60
N ILE A 153 -1.14 2.43 12.15
CA ILE A 153 -0.13 3.08 13.01
C ILE A 153 1.22 3.16 12.27
N GLY A 154 2.25 3.73 12.90
CA GLY A 154 3.58 3.85 12.27
C GLY A 154 3.86 5.21 11.63
N TRP A 155 3.01 6.21 11.86
CA TRP A 155 3.10 7.57 11.31
C TRP A 155 4.39 8.34 11.65
N GLN A 156 5.16 7.92 12.65
CA GLN A 156 6.42 8.56 13.02
C GLN A 156 7.45 8.57 11.87
N THR A 157 7.37 7.59 10.97
CA THR A 157 8.21 7.51 9.77
C THR A 157 7.60 8.18 8.55
N ALA A 158 6.32 8.55 8.59
CA ALA A 158 5.62 9.13 7.45
C ALA A 158 6.20 10.51 7.11
N ARG A 159 6.39 10.78 5.82
CA ARG A 159 6.99 12.04 5.32
C ARG A 159 6.36 12.43 3.99
N TYR A 160 6.44 13.70 3.63
CA TYR A 160 6.13 14.14 2.28
C TYR A 160 7.03 13.44 1.26
N ASP A 161 6.47 13.26 0.07
CA ASP A 161 7.16 12.74 -1.09
C ASP A 161 8.23 13.72 -1.55
N ASP A 162 9.48 13.42 -1.17
CA ASP A 162 10.65 14.22 -1.47
C ASP A 162 10.99 14.26 -2.97
N GLN A 163 10.35 13.41 -3.79
CA GLN A 163 10.46 13.47 -5.25
C GLN A 163 9.68 14.63 -5.87
N ILE A 164 8.64 15.12 -5.19
CA ILE A 164 7.74 16.15 -5.71
C ILE A 164 8.30 17.54 -5.41
N TYR A 165 9.00 17.70 -4.29
CA TYR A 165 9.31 19.02 -3.74
C TYR A 165 10.81 19.37 -3.69
N VAL A 166 11.73 18.40 -3.80
CA VAL A 166 13.17 18.68 -3.59
C VAL A 166 14.03 18.31 -4.80
N GLN A 167 14.75 19.30 -5.35
CA GLN A 167 15.70 19.09 -6.45
C GLN A 167 16.87 18.19 -6.02
N HIS A 168 17.38 17.39 -6.95
CA HIS A 168 18.40 16.38 -6.69
C HIS A 168 19.75 16.96 -6.17
N SER A 169 19.99 18.25 -6.39
CA SER A 169 21.26 18.95 -6.16
C SER A 169 21.49 19.51 -4.76
N GLU A 170 20.48 19.54 -3.88
CA GLU A 170 20.61 20.15 -2.53
C GLU A 170 20.89 19.14 -1.40
N TYR A 171 21.09 17.86 -1.72
CA TYR A 171 21.25 16.82 -0.70
C TYR A 171 22.70 16.67 -0.20
N THR A 172 22.99 17.28 0.95
CA THR A 172 24.11 16.92 1.85
C THR A 172 23.66 16.03 3.02
N SER A 173 22.43 15.48 3.00
CA SER A 173 21.90 14.78 4.16
C SER A 173 22.67 13.49 4.45
N VAL A 174 23.23 13.41 5.65
CA VAL A 174 23.69 12.20 6.32
C VAL A 174 22.59 11.14 6.23
N TRP A 175 22.69 10.27 5.22
CA TRP A 175 21.76 9.16 5.01
C TRP A 175 21.88 8.25 6.24
N ARG A 176 20.90 8.31 7.16
CA ARG A 176 20.83 7.31 8.22
C ARG A 176 20.69 5.96 7.53
N LYS A 177 21.63 5.04 7.79
CA LYS A 177 21.46 3.63 7.42
C LYS A 177 20.09 3.21 7.95
N ASN A 178 19.20 2.79 7.06
CA ASN A 178 17.91 2.25 7.46
C ASN A 178 18.19 0.95 8.20
N LYS A 179 18.14 0.96 9.54
CA LYS A 179 18.20 -0.27 10.31
C LYS A 179 16.80 -0.89 10.29
N TRP A 180 16.63 -1.94 9.50
CA TRP A 180 15.38 -2.70 9.46
C TRP A 180 15.34 -3.75 10.56
N LEU A 181 14.16 -4.01 11.10
CA LEU A 181 13.94 -5.17 11.95
C LEU A 181 13.60 -6.38 11.08
N PRO A 182 13.94 -7.63 11.48
CA PRO A 182 13.63 -8.83 10.70
C PRO A 182 12.17 -8.93 10.27
N GLU A 183 11.23 -8.57 11.15
CA GLU A 183 9.78 -8.55 10.92
C GLU A 183 9.33 -7.48 9.91
N GLU A 184 10.15 -6.46 9.64
CA GLU A 184 9.84 -5.41 8.66
C GLU A 184 10.27 -5.80 7.24
N LEU A 185 11.28 -6.67 7.12
CA LEU A 185 11.92 -7.04 5.85
C LEU A 185 10.97 -7.63 4.80
N PRO A 186 9.95 -8.44 5.13
CA PRO A 186 9.00 -8.94 4.14
C PRO A 186 8.28 -7.83 3.35
N TYR A 187 8.03 -6.70 4.01
CA TYR A 187 7.33 -5.53 3.47
C TYR A 187 8.28 -4.55 2.76
N ILE A 188 9.59 -4.79 2.81
CA ILE A 188 10.57 -3.93 2.15
C ILE A 188 10.64 -4.28 0.67
N HIS A 189 10.34 -3.30 -0.18
CA HIS A 189 10.50 -3.45 -1.62
C HIS A 189 11.96 -3.85 -1.98
N PRO A 190 12.19 -4.88 -2.81
CA PRO A 190 13.53 -5.41 -3.10
C PRO A 190 14.54 -4.40 -3.67
N ALA A 191 14.07 -3.34 -4.33
CA ALA A 191 14.93 -2.26 -4.82
C ALA A 191 15.35 -1.22 -3.74
N ARG A 192 14.82 -1.30 -2.52
CA ARG A 192 15.09 -0.33 -1.44
C ARG A 192 16.49 -0.46 -0.83
N PRO A 193 17.07 -1.67 -0.65
CA PRO A 193 18.42 -1.81 -0.09
C PRO A 193 19.53 -1.32 -1.00
N ALA A 194 19.28 -1.20 -2.30
CA ALA A 194 20.24 -0.64 -3.23
C ALA A 194 20.69 0.75 -2.76
N ALA A 195 22.00 0.90 -2.53
CA ALA A 195 22.56 2.11 -1.95
C ALA A 195 22.11 3.35 -2.74
N ARG A 196 21.52 4.32 -2.02
CA ARG A 196 21.10 5.65 -2.52
C ARG A 196 19.71 5.76 -3.13
N VAL A 197 18.84 4.76 -3.03
CA VAL A 197 17.45 4.90 -3.50
C VAL A 197 16.61 5.63 -2.44
N ARG A 198 16.04 6.78 -2.82
CA ARG A 198 15.04 7.50 -1.99
C ARG A 198 13.79 6.64 -1.83
N PHE A 199 13.03 6.88 -0.75
CA PHE A 199 11.75 6.20 -0.61
C PHE A 199 10.79 6.67 -1.70
N LYS A 200 10.01 5.76 -2.28
CA LYS A 200 9.08 6.04 -3.38
C LYS A 200 7.66 5.60 -3.02
N ARG A 201 6.65 6.15 -3.68
CA ARG A 201 5.23 5.76 -3.47
C ARG A 201 5.03 4.27 -3.71
N SER A 202 5.70 3.72 -4.72
CA SER A 202 5.71 2.31 -5.07
C SER A 202 6.15 1.38 -3.94
N PHE A 203 6.99 1.85 -3.02
CA PHE A 203 7.42 1.03 -1.90
C PHE A 203 6.30 0.82 -0.89
N ASP A 204 5.44 1.83 -0.67
CA ASP A 204 4.22 1.66 0.11
C ASP A 204 3.19 0.79 -0.61
N VAL A 205 3.11 0.88 -1.95
CA VAL A 205 2.23 0.00 -2.76
C VAL A 205 2.65 -1.46 -2.63
N TYR A 206 3.94 -1.76 -2.73
CA TYR A 206 4.47 -3.11 -2.54
C TYR A 206 4.19 -3.63 -1.14
N ALA A 207 4.46 -2.83 -0.11
CA ALA A 207 4.20 -3.20 1.28
C ALA A 207 2.70 -3.49 1.51
N LEU A 208 1.81 -2.70 0.91
CA LEU A 208 0.38 -3.00 0.90
C LEU A 208 0.07 -4.29 0.15
N GLY A 209 0.72 -4.57 -0.99
CA GLY A 209 0.57 -5.82 -1.73
C GLY A 209 0.87 -7.06 -0.88
N ILE A 210 1.91 -7.00 -0.03
CA ILE A 210 2.21 -8.05 0.94
C ILE A 210 1.06 -8.19 1.96
N VAL A 211 0.60 -7.10 2.55
CA VAL A 211 -0.53 -7.13 3.51
C VAL A 211 -1.81 -7.66 2.87
N LEU A 212 -2.08 -7.32 1.61
CA LEU A 212 -3.24 -7.84 0.88
C LEU A 212 -3.12 -9.34 0.61
N ALA A 213 -1.91 -9.85 0.37
CA ALA A 213 -1.66 -11.29 0.25
C ALA A 213 -1.88 -12.01 1.59
N GLU A 214 -1.40 -11.43 2.70
CA GLU A 214 -1.65 -11.96 4.06
C GLU A 214 -3.16 -12.04 4.34
N ILE A 215 -3.91 -10.97 4.06
CA ILE A 215 -5.38 -10.95 4.24
C ILE A 215 -6.06 -12.03 3.39
N ALA A 216 -5.58 -12.26 2.16
CA ALA A 216 -6.19 -13.20 1.25
C ALA A 216 -6.00 -14.67 1.69
N PHE A 217 -4.80 -15.04 2.14
CA PHE A 217 -4.56 -16.36 2.70
C PHE A 217 -5.04 -16.48 4.16
N TRP A 218 -5.23 -15.34 4.84
CA TRP A 218 -5.43 -15.25 6.29
C TRP A 218 -4.28 -15.89 7.08
N GLU A 219 -3.06 -15.68 6.60
CA GLU A 219 -1.84 -16.21 7.20
C GLU A 219 -0.75 -15.13 7.22
N PRO A 220 0.12 -15.11 8.25
CA PRO A 220 1.31 -14.26 8.25
C PRO A 220 2.24 -14.60 7.08
N ILE A 221 2.80 -13.59 6.42
CA ILE A 221 3.59 -13.82 5.20
C ILE A 221 4.88 -14.64 5.45
N ASP A 222 5.38 -14.68 6.67
CA ASP A 222 6.58 -15.42 7.03
C ASP A 222 6.38 -16.94 6.98
N VAL A 223 5.13 -17.42 7.02
CA VAL A 223 4.77 -18.85 6.86
C VAL A 223 5.20 -19.37 5.48
N LEU A 224 5.17 -18.54 4.44
CA LEU A 224 5.56 -18.94 3.07
C LEU A 224 7.00 -19.42 2.94
N SER A 225 7.87 -19.07 3.89
CA SER A 225 9.26 -19.52 3.89
C SER A 225 9.45 -20.99 4.27
N GLY A 226 8.37 -21.68 4.68
CA GLY A 226 8.32 -23.13 4.95
C GLY A 226 9.10 -23.59 6.19
N ASN A 227 9.93 -22.73 6.80
CA ASN A 227 10.75 -23.07 7.94
C ASN A 227 10.22 -22.46 9.24
N ARG A 228 9.17 -23.08 9.79
CA ARG A 228 8.49 -22.65 11.04
C ARG A 228 9.41 -22.45 12.26
N LYS A 229 10.65 -22.98 12.23
CA LYS A 229 11.61 -22.87 13.34
C LYS A 229 12.64 -21.77 13.17
N LYS A 230 12.77 -21.16 11.99
CA LYS A 230 13.75 -20.11 11.71
C LYS A 230 13.01 -18.84 11.33
N ALA A 231 13.18 -17.79 12.13
CA ALA A 231 12.65 -16.47 11.78
C ALA A 231 13.14 -16.07 10.38
N LEU A 232 12.20 -15.59 9.57
CA LEU A 232 12.51 -15.10 8.24
C LEU A 232 13.59 -14.01 8.35
N PHE A 233 14.57 -14.04 7.45
CA PHE A 233 15.67 -13.08 7.43
C PHE A 233 16.54 -13.00 8.71
N SER A 234 16.61 -14.06 9.53
CA SER A 234 17.46 -14.07 10.74
C SER A 234 18.93 -13.73 10.47
N ASP A 235 19.43 -14.12 9.30
CA ASP A 235 20.84 -13.95 8.89
C ASP A 235 21.00 -12.78 7.91
N PHE A 236 20.00 -11.90 7.80
CA PHE A 236 19.98 -10.85 6.80
C PHE A 236 21.06 -9.78 7.06
N ASP A 237 21.95 -9.64 6.07
CA ASP A 237 22.99 -8.63 6.08
C ASP A 237 22.53 -7.36 5.37
N GLN A 238 22.25 -6.32 6.15
CA GLN A 238 21.84 -4.99 5.66
C GLN A 238 22.96 -4.25 4.92
N SER A 239 24.20 -4.75 4.94
CA SER A 239 25.32 -4.17 4.20
C SER A 239 25.45 -4.68 2.77
N SER A 240 24.68 -5.71 2.41
CA SER A 240 24.64 -6.33 1.08
C SER A 240 23.54 -5.72 0.19
N ASP A 241 23.59 -5.99 -1.12
CA ASP A 241 22.53 -5.66 -2.09
C ASP A 241 21.21 -6.45 -1.86
N ALA A 242 21.13 -7.19 -0.76
CA ALA A 242 19.93 -7.87 -0.25
C ALA A 242 19.24 -8.82 -1.25
N PRO A 243 19.97 -9.74 -1.92
CA PRO A 243 19.39 -10.69 -2.86
C PRO A 243 18.30 -11.59 -2.23
N GLU A 244 18.33 -11.76 -0.91
CA GLU A 244 17.32 -12.49 -0.13
C GLU A 244 15.93 -11.84 -0.24
N LEU A 245 15.85 -10.49 -0.24
CA LEU A 245 14.58 -9.79 -0.40
C LEU A 245 14.02 -9.99 -1.82
N GLN A 246 14.89 -9.99 -2.83
CA GLN A 246 14.49 -10.24 -4.21
C GLN A 246 13.93 -11.66 -4.38
N ARG A 247 14.62 -12.67 -3.83
CA ARG A 247 14.14 -14.07 -3.85
C ARG A 247 12.83 -14.24 -3.10
N PHE A 248 12.69 -13.60 -1.94
CA PHE A 248 11.45 -13.65 -1.17
C PHE A 248 10.29 -13.00 -1.93
N SER A 249 10.52 -11.83 -2.53
CA SER A 249 9.53 -11.17 -3.37
C SER A 249 9.10 -12.05 -4.55
N GLU A 250 10.03 -12.73 -5.21
CA GLU A 250 9.73 -13.67 -6.29
C GLU A 250 8.88 -14.85 -5.81
N LEU A 251 9.21 -15.42 -4.65
CA LEU A 251 8.43 -16.49 -4.02
C LEU A 251 6.99 -16.04 -3.75
N VAL A 252 6.80 -14.90 -3.08
CA VAL A 252 5.46 -14.37 -2.78
C VAL A 252 4.67 -14.13 -4.07
N VAL A 253 5.29 -13.55 -5.09
CA VAL A 253 4.65 -13.31 -6.39
C VAL A 253 4.25 -14.62 -7.06
N SER A 254 5.11 -15.66 -7.07
CA SER A 254 4.76 -16.96 -7.65
C SER A 254 3.59 -17.60 -6.91
N THR A 255 3.62 -17.63 -5.57
CA THR A 255 2.52 -18.19 -4.76
C THR A 255 1.22 -17.43 -5.01
N CYS A 256 1.26 -16.09 -5.05
CA CYS A 256 0.09 -15.29 -5.36
C CYS A 256 -0.44 -15.53 -6.78
N LYS A 257 0.43 -15.85 -7.74
CA LYS A 257 0.01 -16.19 -9.10
C LYS A 257 -0.65 -17.55 -9.17
N ASP A 258 -0.19 -18.52 -8.40
CA ASP A 258 -0.64 -19.89 -8.53
C ASP A 258 -1.90 -20.16 -7.68
N GLU A 259 -1.96 -19.63 -6.45
CA GLU A 259 -2.94 -20.07 -5.44
C GLU A 259 -4.04 -19.04 -5.17
N LEU A 260 -3.71 -17.74 -5.22
CA LEU A 260 -4.57 -16.66 -4.72
C LEU A 260 -5.95 -16.56 -5.42
N ALA A 261 -6.03 -16.97 -6.68
CA ALA A 261 -7.31 -16.96 -7.41
C ALA A 261 -8.31 -17.98 -6.86
N GLY A 262 -7.82 -19.09 -6.29
CA GLY A 262 -8.66 -20.11 -5.65
C GLY A 262 -9.26 -19.61 -4.34
N GLU A 263 -8.49 -18.83 -3.58
CA GLU A 263 -8.88 -18.34 -2.26
C GLU A 263 -9.83 -17.13 -2.31
N VAL A 264 -9.52 -16.13 -3.14
CA VAL A 264 -10.20 -14.83 -3.13
C VAL A 264 -10.68 -14.37 -4.51
N GLY A 265 -10.51 -15.20 -5.54
CA GLY A 265 -10.95 -14.88 -6.90
C GLY A 265 -9.99 -13.99 -7.69
N ARG A 266 -10.30 -13.85 -8.99
CA ARG A 266 -9.37 -13.26 -9.98
C ARG A 266 -9.11 -11.76 -9.78
N LYS A 267 -10.13 -10.97 -9.43
CA LYS A 267 -9.99 -9.51 -9.29
C LYS A 267 -9.04 -9.15 -8.14
N TYR A 268 -9.22 -9.80 -6.99
CA TYR A 268 -8.34 -9.63 -5.84
C TYR A 268 -6.90 -10.07 -6.19
N LYS A 269 -6.74 -11.24 -6.81
CA LYS A 269 -5.42 -11.70 -7.27
C LYS A 269 -4.74 -10.68 -8.18
N SER A 270 -5.44 -10.16 -9.19
CA SER A 270 -4.89 -9.18 -10.12
C SER A 270 -4.43 -7.91 -9.39
N ALA A 271 -5.20 -7.43 -8.41
CA ALA A 271 -4.82 -6.30 -7.58
C ALA A 271 -3.54 -6.56 -6.78
N VAL A 272 -3.43 -7.72 -6.13
CA VAL A 272 -2.24 -8.10 -5.33
C VAL A 272 -1.01 -8.26 -6.22
N VAL A 273 -1.12 -9.02 -7.31
CA VAL A 273 -0.01 -9.24 -8.24
C VAL A 273 0.45 -7.91 -8.85
N TRP A 274 -0.48 -7.00 -9.15
CA TRP A 274 -0.12 -5.66 -9.59
C TRP A 274 0.54 -4.84 -8.47
N ALA A 275 0.12 -4.95 -7.22
CA ALA A 275 0.81 -4.25 -6.13
C ALA A 275 2.26 -4.75 -5.92
N LEU A 276 2.49 -6.06 -6.11
CA LEU A 276 3.78 -6.71 -5.92
C LEU A 276 4.73 -6.56 -7.13
N GLU A 277 4.22 -6.69 -8.35
CA GLU A 277 5.00 -6.59 -9.60
C GLU A 277 4.87 -5.23 -10.29
N GLY A 278 3.72 -4.59 -10.14
CA GLY A 278 3.23 -3.51 -11.00
C GLY A 278 4.01 -2.22 -10.92
N VAL A 279 4.87 -2.07 -9.91
CA VAL A 279 5.89 -1.02 -9.87
C VAL A 279 6.89 -1.18 -11.01
N LYS A 280 7.32 -2.42 -11.30
CA LYS A 280 8.26 -2.71 -12.40
C LYS A 280 7.57 -2.54 -13.76
N SER A 281 6.33 -3.03 -13.92
CA SER A 281 5.60 -2.92 -15.18
C SER A 281 5.15 -1.48 -15.48
N TRP A 282 4.75 -0.71 -14.46
CA TRP A 282 4.45 0.72 -14.59
C TRP A 282 5.67 1.54 -14.99
N HIS A 283 6.81 1.33 -14.32
CA HIS A 283 8.05 2.04 -14.65
C HIS A 283 8.58 1.65 -16.03
N ALA A 284 8.45 0.37 -16.42
CA ALA A 284 8.80 -0.07 -17.77
C ALA A 284 7.90 0.60 -18.83
N GLN A 285 6.59 0.69 -18.59
CA GLN A 285 5.65 1.40 -19.47
C GLN A 285 5.99 2.90 -19.58
N GLN A 286 6.31 3.55 -18.47
CA GLN A 286 6.75 4.95 -18.49
C GLN A 286 8.08 5.15 -19.20
N ALA A 287 9.05 4.26 -18.98
CA ALA A 287 10.34 4.32 -19.65
C ALA A 287 10.20 4.17 -21.17
N ALA A 288 9.33 3.26 -21.61
CA ALA A 288 8.99 3.11 -23.02
C ALA A 288 8.27 4.34 -23.60
N ALA A 289 7.39 4.98 -22.83
CA ALA A 289 6.67 6.19 -23.26
C ALA A 289 7.57 7.45 -23.27
N ARG A 290 8.65 7.47 -22.49
CA ARG A 290 9.57 8.61 -22.33
C ARG A 290 10.95 8.30 -22.90
N THR A 291 11.00 7.79 -24.12
CA THR A 291 12.27 7.50 -24.83
C THR A 291 13.22 8.71 -24.76
N GLY A 292 14.39 8.53 -24.14
CA GLY A 292 15.38 9.60 -23.94
C GLY A 292 15.36 10.29 -22.57
N ALA A 293 14.44 9.90 -21.67
CA ALA A 293 14.41 10.41 -20.30
C ALA A 293 15.65 9.99 -19.49
N THR A 294 16.16 10.92 -18.70
CA THR A 294 17.25 10.70 -17.76
C THR A 294 16.81 9.77 -16.62
N LYS A 295 17.78 9.13 -15.94
CA LYS A 295 17.51 8.29 -14.75
C LYS A 295 16.70 9.03 -13.69
N GLY A 296 16.99 10.31 -13.44
CA GLY A 296 16.25 11.13 -12.48
C GLY A 296 14.82 11.45 -12.89
N GLU A 297 14.53 11.47 -14.19
CA GLU A 297 13.17 11.66 -14.70
C GLU A 297 12.33 10.38 -14.62
N LEU A 298 12.94 9.21 -14.81
CA LEU A 298 12.31 7.91 -14.60
C LEU A 298 12.14 7.57 -13.12
N ASP A 299 12.97 8.14 -12.25
CA ASP A 299 12.83 7.98 -10.81
C ASP A 299 11.56 8.66 -10.26
N LYS A 300 11.03 9.68 -10.96
CA LYS A 300 9.77 10.35 -10.61
C LYS A 300 8.58 9.46 -10.97
N GLU A 301 7.83 9.03 -9.97
CA GLU A 301 6.68 8.13 -10.17
C GLU A 301 5.41 8.87 -10.58
N ILE A 302 5.50 9.69 -11.63
CA ILE A 302 4.38 10.49 -12.15
C ILE A 302 3.23 9.56 -12.53
N GLY A 303 2.00 9.87 -12.13
CA GLY A 303 0.81 9.06 -12.48
C GLY A 303 0.66 7.73 -11.71
N SER A 304 1.61 7.36 -10.87
CA SER A 304 1.56 6.12 -10.06
C SER A 304 0.29 6.00 -9.22
N GLY A 305 -0.18 7.10 -8.64
CA GLY A 305 -1.43 7.11 -7.86
C GLY A 305 -2.67 6.79 -8.69
N LYS A 306 -2.72 7.25 -9.96
CA LYS A 306 -3.80 6.91 -10.89
C LYS A 306 -3.72 5.43 -11.29
N ALA A 307 -2.51 4.93 -11.55
CA ALA A 307 -2.30 3.52 -11.86
C ALA A 307 -2.71 2.62 -10.67
N PHE A 308 -2.33 2.98 -9.45
CA PHE A 308 -2.73 2.28 -8.23
C PHE A 308 -4.25 2.27 -8.04
N PHE A 309 -4.92 3.41 -8.26
CA PHE A 309 -6.37 3.48 -8.16
C PHE A 309 -7.07 2.47 -9.07
N TRP A 310 -6.71 2.44 -10.35
CA TRP A 310 -7.39 1.57 -11.32
C TRP A 310 -7.04 0.10 -11.15
N ASN A 311 -5.77 -0.22 -10.89
CA ASN A 311 -5.33 -1.61 -10.83
C ASN A 311 -5.57 -2.28 -9.47
N VAL A 312 -5.64 -1.50 -8.38
CA VAL A 312 -5.79 -2.05 -7.02
C VAL A 312 -7.10 -1.58 -6.39
N ARG A 313 -7.21 -0.29 -6.06
CA ARG A 313 -8.34 0.21 -5.26
C ARG A 313 -9.69 -0.04 -5.92
N SER A 314 -9.81 0.15 -7.24
CA SER A 314 -11.08 -0.01 -7.96
C SER A 314 -11.57 -1.46 -8.02
N GLN A 315 -10.67 -2.44 -7.83
CA GLN A 315 -11.00 -3.87 -7.87
C GLN A 315 -11.86 -4.31 -6.69
N PHE A 316 -11.82 -3.56 -5.58
CA PHE A 316 -12.57 -3.86 -4.36
C PHE A 316 -13.95 -3.18 -4.29
N ASN A 317 -14.33 -2.39 -5.31
CA ASN A 317 -15.59 -1.65 -5.34
C ASN A 317 -16.40 -1.88 -6.64
N ALA A 318 -16.01 -2.88 -7.43
CA ALA A 318 -16.71 -3.18 -8.67
C ALA A 318 -18.05 -3.88 -8.34
N PRO A 319 -19.21 -3.35 -8.77
CA PRO A 319 -20.45 -4.12 -8.68
C PRO A 319 -20.27 -5.45 -9.42
N PRO A 320 -20.94 -6.53 -8.98
CA PRO A 320 -20.88 -7.81 -9.66
C PRO A 320 -21.27 -7.57 -11.12
N GLU A 321 -20.37 -7.90 -12.05
CA GLU A 321 -20.66 -7.83 -13.47
C GLU A 321 -21.93 -8.63 -13.70
N SER A 322 -23.00 -7.94 -14.12
CA SER A 322 -24.21 -8.60 -14.60
C SER A 322 -23.79 -9.50 -15.74
N ARG A 323 -23.75 -10.81 -15.48
CA ARG A 323 -23.59 -11.81 -16.54
C ARG A 323 -24.69 -11.56 -17.55
N SER A 324 -24.30 -11.12 -18.74
CA SER A 324 -25.17 -11.05 -19.91
C SER A 324 -25.26 -12.41 -20.58
#